data_AF-A0A921HLU9-F1
#
_entry.id   AF-A0A921HLU9-F1
#
_cell.length_a   1.000
_cell.length_b   1.000
_cell.length_c   1.000
_cell.angle_alpha   90.00
_cell.angle_beta   90.00
_cell.angle_gamma   90.00
#
_symmetry.space_group_name_H-M   'P 1'
#
loop_
_entity.id
_entity.type
_entity.pdbx_description
1 polymer ?
#
loop_
_entity_poly.entity_id
_entity_poly.type
_entity_poly.pdbx_seq_one_letter_code
_entity_poly.pdbx_strand_id
1 'polypeptide(L)'
;MMTYRLTRWLPLNGKNYSVYHQLEGIAERVLFLEKILVANILACTKGLHIHLEKQLVCKIQHIADSYPVTHKGIRFMAFDLTFTANIALSDYIGIGKNASMDCGILAQVQGL
;
A
#
# COMPACT_ATOMS: atom_id res chain seq x y z
N MET A 1 3.95 -8.99 -14.64
CA MET A 1 3.81 -8.31 -13.32
C MET A 1 3.39 -9.38 -12.32
N MET A 2 3.84 -9.28 -11.07
CA MET A 2 3.45 -10.21 -9.98
C MET A 2 2.27 -9.64 -9.21
N THR A 3 1.40 -10.50 -8.68
CA THR A 3 0.20 -10.09 -7.94
C THR A 3 0.40 -10.31 -6.44
N TYR A 4 -0.02 -9.32 -5.66
CA TYR A 4 0.13 -9.31 -4.21
C TYR A 4 -1.19 -8.94 -3.53
N ARG A 5 -1.42 -9.52 -2.36
CA ARG A 5 -2.39 -9.05 -1.38
C ARG A 5 -1.66 -8.21 -0.34
N LEU A 6 -2.27 -7.10 0.04
CA LEU A 6 -1.78 -6.21 1.09
C LEU A 6 -2.89 -6.01 2.12
N THR A 7 -2.63 -6.38 3.37
CA THR A 7 -3.62 -6.34 4.45
C THR A 7 -3.31 -5.26 5.46
N ARG A 8 -4.35 -4.63 6.01
CA ARG A 8 -4.29 -3.56 7.01
C ARG A 8 -3.31 -2.45 6.63
N TRP A 9 -3.30 -2.06 5.36
CA TRP A 9 -2.39 -1.03 4.88
C TRP A 9 -2.84 0.35 5.35
N LEU A 10 -1.92 1.15 5.90
CA LEU A 10 -2.20 2.50 6.40
C LEU A 10 -1.56 3.58 5.50
N PRO A 11 -2.11 3.87 4.31
CA PRO A 11 -1.49 4.78 3.34
C PRO A 11 -1.59 6.26 3.72
N LEU A 12 -2.58 6.63 4.53
CA LEU A 12 -2.94 8.02 4.75
C LEU A 12 -2.32 8.57 6.05
N ASN A 13 -1.36 9.47 5.90
CA ASN A 13 -0.99 10.40 6.96
C ASN A 13 -2.02 11.55 7.04
N GLY A 14 -1.90 12.47 8.00
CA GLY A 14 -2.87 13.56 8.18
C GLY A 14 -3.09 14.43 6.92
N LYS A 15 -2.02 14.74 6.17
CA LYS A 15 -2.12 15.48 4.91
C LYS A 15 -2.81 14.66 3.81
N ASN A 16 -2.36 13.42 3.62
CA ASN A 16 -2.90 12.53 2.59
C ASN A 16 -4.36 12.14 2.88
N TYR A 17 -4.75 12.09 4.15
CA TYR A 17 -6.13 11.86 4.57
C TYR A 17 -7.03 12.97 4.06
N SER A 18 -6.69 14.23 4.33
CA SER A 18 -7.46 15.37 3.85
C SER A 18 -7.57 15.39 2.32
N VAL A 19 -6.45 15.14 1.61
CA VAL A 19 -6.46 15.07 0.14
C VAL A 19 -7.37 13.94 -0.35
N TYR A 20 -7.23 12.74 0.20
CA TYR A 20 -8.04 11.58 -0.22
C TYR A 20 -9.55 11.83 -0.10
N HIS A 21 -9.97 12.51 0.98
CA HIS A 21 -11.38 12.83 1.21
C HIS A 21 -11.93 13.97 0.32
N GLN A 22 -11.05 14.79 -0.25
CA GLN A 22 -11.43 15.82 -1.23
C GLN A 22 -11.54 15.28 -2.66
N LEU A 23 -10.98 14.10 -2.95
CA LEU A 23 -11.13 13.45 -4.24
C LEU A 23 -12.55 12.88 -4.37
N GLU A 24 -13.24 13.23 -5.45
CA GLU A 24 -14.61 12.78 -5.73
C GLU A 24 -14.62 11.49 -6.55
N GLY A 25 -13.68 11.35 -7.50
CA GLY A 25 -13.63 10.22 -8.41
C GLY A 25 -13.00 8.97 -7.78
N ILE A 26 -13.65 7.81 -7.96
CA ILE A 26 -13.06 6.51 -7.60
C ILE A 26 -11.71 6.31 -8.30
N ALA A 27 -11.64 6.64 -9.59
CA ALA A 27 -10.40 6.54 -10.37
C ALA A 27 -9.28 7.44 -9.80
N GLU A 28 -9.62 8.66 -9.38
CA GLU A 28 -8.67 9.59 -8.79
C GLU A 28 -8.13 9.07 -7.44
N ARG A 29 -9.02 8.54 -6.60
CA ARG A 29 -8.67 7.90 -5.33
C ARG A 29 -7.75 6.70 -5.54
N VAL A 30 -8.03 5.86 -6.54
CA VAL A 30 -7.18 4.71 -6.88
C VAL A 30 -5.81 5.18 -7.35
N LEU A 31 -5.73 6.14 -8.28
CA LEU A 31 -4.45 6.70 -8.74
C LEU A 31 -3.65 7.34 -7.61
N PHE A 32 -4.33 8.02 -6.67
CA PHE A 32 -3.70 8.60 -5.49
C PHE A 32 -3.10 7.53 -4.58
N LEU A 33 -3.85 6.44 -4.31
CA LEU A 33 -3.36 5.30 -3.54
C LEU A 33 -2.22 4.58 -4.25
N GLU A 34 -2.27 4.39 -5.57
CA GLU A 34 -1.17 3.80 -6.36
C GLU A 34 0.14 4.60 -6.20
N LYS A 35 0.08 5.93 -6.22
CA LYS A 35 1.25 6.79 -5.99
C LYS A 35 1.85 6.58 -4.60
N ILE A 36 1.00 6.47 -3.57
CA ILE A 36 1.43 6.18 -2.20
C ILE A 36 2.04 4.78 -2.09
N LEU A 37 1.45 3.78 -2.76
CA LEU A 37 1.95 2.41 -2.78
C LEU A 37 3.34 2.32 -3.41
N VAL A 38 3.55 2.99 -4.56
CA VAL A 38 4.86 3.11 -5.19
C VAL A 38 5.87 3.74 -4.24
N ALA A 39 5.53 4.87 -3.61
CA ALA A 39 6.42 5.53 -2.65
C ALA A 39 6.78 4.65 -1.45
N ASN A 40 5.81 3.91 -0.91
CA ASN A 40 6.02 3.00 0.22
C ASN A 40 6.93 1.81 -0.15
N ILE A 41 6.74 1.22 -1.32
CA ILE A 41 7.60 0.11 -1.79
C ILE A 41 9.01 0.63 -2.08
N LEU A 42 9.16 1.80 -2.70
CA LEU A 42 10.48 2.42 -2.91
C LEU A 42 11.22 2.70 -1.58
N ALA A 43 10.49 3.16 -0.55
CA ALA A 43 11.07 3.34 0.77
C ALA A 43 11.53 2.01 1.39
N CYS A 44 10.76 0.94 1.20
CA CYS A 44 11.12 -0.41 1.63
C CYS A 44 12.38 -0.92 0.90
N THR A 45 12.43 -0.85 -0.43
CA THR A 45 13.60 -1.31 -1.21
C THR A 45 14.85 -0.53 -0.85
N LYS A 46 14.74 0.78 -0.61
CA LYS A 46 15.85 1.61 -0.12
C LYS A 46 16.36 1.13 1.24
N GLY A 47 15.47 0.79 2.17
CA GLY A 47 15.83 0.24 3.48
C GLY A 47 16.50 -1.13 3.41
N LEU A 48 16.20 -1.91 2.38
CA LEU A 48 16.81 -3.22 2.11
C LEU A 48 18.06 -3.15 1.22
N HIS A 49 18.53 -1.94 0.86
CA HIS A 49 19.63 -1.73 -0.08
C HIS A 49 19.42 -2.37 -1.47
N ILE A 50 18.17 -2.48 -1.90
CA ILE A 50 17.79 -2.97 -3.23
C ILE A 50 17.71 -1.80 -4.20
N HIS A 51 18.49 -1.85 -5.27
CA HIS A 51 18.47 -0.87 -6.35
C HIS A 51 17.54 -1.31 -7.49
N LEU A 52 16.59 -0.45 -7.86
CA LEU A 52 15.68 -0.70 -8.98
C LEU A 52 16.25 -0.06 -10.25
N GLU A 53 16.48 -0.87 -11.27
CA GLU A 53 16.96 -0.41 -12.59
C GLU A 53 15.85 0.21 -13.44
N LYS A 54 14.60 -0.12 -13.15
CA LYS A 54 13.41 0.31 -13.88
C LYS A 54 12.48 1.08 -12.97
N GLN A 55 11.68 1.96 -13.55
CA GLN A 55 10.61 2.63 -12.81
C GLN A 55 9.65 1.58 -12.21
N LEU A 56 9.41 1.68 -10.90
CA LEU A 56 8.43 0.86 -10.23
C LEU A 56 7.02 1.26 -10.68
N VAL A 57 6.25 0.27 -11.10
CA VAL A 57 4.84 0.39 -11.49
C VAL A 57 4.05 -0.52 -10.56
N CYS A 58 3.07 0.06 -9.87
CA CYS A 58 2.09 -0.66 -9.07
C CYS A 58 0.69 -0.34 -9.59
N LYS A 59 -0.16 -1.35 -9.74
CA LYS A 59 -1.54 -1.20 -10.18
C LYS A 59 -2.51 -1.90 -9.26
N ILE A 60 -3.35 -1.14 -8.57
CA ILE A 60 -4.37 -1.69 -7.68
C ILE A 60 -5.43 -2.37 -8.56
N GLN A 61 -5.65 -3.66 -8.31
CA GLN A 61 -6.64 -4.47 -9.03
C GLN A 61 -7.99 -4.46 -8.32
N HIS A 62 -7.95 -4.51 -6.99
CA HIS A 62 -9.15 -4.52 -6.16
C HIS A 62 -8.84 -3.90 -4.80
N ILE A 63 -9.77 -3.10 -4.29
CA ILE A 63 -9.80 -2.64 -2.90
C ILE A 63 -11.02 -3.30 -2.29
N ALA A 64 -10.85 -4.09 -1.22
CA ALA A 64 -11.95 -4.76 -0.58
C ALA A 64 -12.83 -3.74 0.17
N ASP A 65 -12.40 -3.34 1.36
CA ASP A 65 -13.04 -2.29 2.15
C ASP A 65 -11.97 -1.47 2.87
N SER A 66 -12.30 -0.21 3.14
CA SER A 66 -11.55 0.60 4.10
C SER A 66 -12.21 0.56 5.47
N TYR A 67 -11.41 0.49 6.52
CA TYR A 67 -11.91 0.40 7.89
C TYR A 67 -11.06 1.20 8.88
N PRO A 68 -11.66 1.75 9.95
CA PRO A 68 -10.90 2.50 10.95
C PRO A 68 -10.05 1.55 11.81
N VAL A 69 -8.83 1.96 12.10
CA VAL A 69 -7.94 1.32 13.07
C VAL A 69 -7.50 2.38 14.08
N THR A 70 -7.56 2.08 15.37
CA THR A 70 -7.12 3.01 16.42
C THR A 70 -5.82 2.55 17.02
N HIS A 71 -4.84 3.45 17.12
CA HIS A 71 -3.59 3.21 17.82
C HIS A 71 -3.21 4.42 18.66
N LYS A 72 -2.99 4.21 19.97
CA LYS A 72 -2.67 5.28 20.95
C LYS A 72 -3.62 6.49 20.86
N GLY A 73 -4.92 6.23 20.71
CA GLY A 73 -5.96 7.26 20.60
C GLY A 73 -6.07 7.94 19.23
N ILE A 74 -5.19 7.63 18.28
CA ILE A 74 -5.25 8.16 16.92
C ILE A 74 -5.97 7.17 16.00
N ARG A 75 -6.98 7.65 15.26
CA ARG A 75 -7.70 6.87 14.24
C ARG A 75 -6.99 6.97 12.90
N PHE A 76 -6.82 5.83 12.26
CA PHE A 76 -6.26 5.67 10.91
C PHE A 76 -7.30 4.98 10.03
N MET A 77 -7.23 5.22 8.73
CA MET A 77 -8.00 4.44 7.75
C MET A 77 -7.08 3.38 7.14
N ALA A 78 -7.45 2.11 7.35
CA ALA A 78 -6.79 0.95 6.80
C ALA A 78 -7.46 0.50 5.51
N PHE A 79 -6.68 -0.15 4.64
CA PHE A 79 -7.14 -0.73 3.39
C PHE A 79 -6.63 -2.15 3.26
N ASP A 80 -7.52 -3.04 2.87
CA ASP A 80 -7.17 -4.36 2.35
C ASP A 80 -7.32 -4.33 0.82
N LEU A 81 -6.27 -4.70 0.09
CA LEU A 81 -6.25 -4.60 -1.37
C LEU A 81 -5.45 -5.71 -2.03
N THR A 82 -5.68 -5.87 -3.34
CA THR A 82 -4.80 -6.62 -4.24
C THR A 82 -4.24 -5.69 -5.30
N PHE A 83 -2.98 -5.87 -5.64
CA PHE A 83 -2.29 -5.07 -6.63
C PHE A 83 -1.30 -5.91 -7.43
N THR A 84 -0.94 -5.43 -8.62
CA THR A 84 0.17 -5.96 -9.41
C THR A 84 1.36 -5.03 -9.35
N ALA A 85 2.57 -5.57 -9.38
CA ALA A 85 3.79 -4.78 -9.49
C ALA A 85 4.83 -5.43 -10.40
N ASN A 86 5.71 -4.61 -10.96
CA ASN A 86 6.85 -5.05 -11.78
C ASN A 86 8.13 -5.30 -10.93
N ILE A 87 7.96 -5.83 -9.72
CA ILE A 87 9.04 -6.20 -8.80
C ILE A 87 8.67 -7.50 -8.08
N ALA A 88 9.69 -8.31 -7.76
CA ALA A 88 9.56 -9.45 -6.86
C ALA A 88 9.76 -9.00 -5.40
N LEU A 89 8.77 -9.23 -4.56
CA LEU A 89 8.79 -8.95 -3.13
C LEU A 89 8.59 -10.26 -2.38
N SER A 90 9.35 -10.48 -1.32
CA SER A 90 9.15 -11.65 -0.45
C SER A 90 7.86 -11.50 0.37
N ASP A 91 7.26 -12.63 0.71
CA ASP A 91 6.11 -12.67 1.60
C ASP A 91 6.44 -12.08 2.98
N TYR A 92 5.39 -11.54 3.61
CA TYR A 92 5.36 -11.00 4.97
C TYR A 92 6.22 -9.75 5.19
N ILE A 93 6.65 -9.07 4.13
CA ILE A 93 7.23 -7.73 4.24
C ILE A 93 6.12 -6.74 4.63
N GLY A 94 6.41 -5.89 5.62
CA GLY A 94 5.54 -4.78 5.99
C GLY A 94 5.78 -3.56 5.09
N ILE A 95 4.71 -3.06 4.47
CA ILE A 95 4.74 -1.94 3.53
C ILE A 95 4.01 -0.72 4.11
N GLY A 96 4.69 0.42 4.11
CA GLY A 96 4.16 1.69 4.58
C GLY A 96 4.42 1.96 6.06
N LYS A 97 3.60 2.84 6.65
CA LYS A 97 3.77 3.28 8.03
C LYS A 97 3.33 2.17 9.00
N ASN A 98 4.05 2.03 10.11
CA ASN A 98 3.72 1.11 11.20
C ASN A 98 3.75 -0.38 10.81
N ALA A 99 4.62 -0.76 9.89
CA ALA A 99 4.88 -2.16 9.54
C ALA A 99 5.14 -3.07 10.76
N SER A 100 5.69 -2.52 11.85
CA SER A 100 5.93 -3.21 13.12
C SER A 100 4.68 -3.48 13.97
N MET A 101 3.48 -3.16 13.49
CA MET A 101 2.20 -3.34 14.19
C MET A 101 1.21 -4.19 13.39
N ASP A 102 1.70 -5.21 12.69
CA ASP A 102 0.90 -6.09 11.82
C ASP A 102 0.09 -5.33 10.75
N CYS A 103 0.61 -4.17 10.31
CA CYS A 103 -0.01 -3.32 9.31
C CYS A 103 0.76 -3.39 7.99
N GLY A 104 0.03 -3.45 6.87
CA GLY A 104 0.61 -3.47 5.53
C GLY A 104 1.38 -4.76 5.24
N ILE A 105 0.90 -5.90 5.73
CA ILE A 105 1.56 -7.20 5.49
C ILE A 105 1.27 -7.64 4.06
N LEU A 106 2.34 -7.83 3.30
CA LEU A 106 2.30 -8.27 1.92
C LEU A 106 2.35 -9.80 1.84
N ALA A 107 1.57 -10.39 0.94
CA ALA A 107 1.68 -11.78 0.55
C ALA A 107 1.47 -11.90 -0.96
N GLN A 108 2.35 -12.62 -1.65
CA GLN A 108 2.19 -12.95 -3.05
C GLN A 108 0.98 -13.85 -3.23
N VAL A 109 0.14 -13.50 -4.21
CA VAL A 109 -0.98 -14.35 -4.62
C VAL A 109 -0.44 -15.31 -5.68
N GLN A 110 -0.20 -16.56 -5.30
CA GLN A 110 0.08 -17.62 -6.26
C GLN A 110 -1.25 -18.12 -6.83
N GLY A 111 -1.41 -18.04 -8.16
CA GLY A 111 -2.40 -18.77 -8.97
C GLY A 111 -3.86 -18.76 -8.48
N LEU A 112 -4.71 -18.01 -9.18
CA LEU A 112 -6.01 -18.57 -9.58
C LEU A 112 -5.80 -19.40 -10.84
#